data_AF-M5BPN2-F1
#
_entry.id   AF-M5BPN2-F1
#
_cell.length_a   1.000
_cell.length_b   1.000
_cell.length_c   1.000
_cell.angle_alpha   90.00
_cell.angle_beta   90.00
_cell.angle_gamma   90.00
#
_symmetry.space_group_name_H-M   'P 1'
#
loop_
_entity.id
_entity.type
_entity.pdbx_description
1 polymer ?
#
loop_
_entity_poly.entity_id
_entity_poly.type
_entity_poly.pdbx_seq_one_letter_code
_entity_poly.pdbx_strand_id
1 'polypeptide(L)'
;MWPFRYFGLYTVAEDTLDPDDLIFPKAATRVGARYQAVVGPWVSSGSRTPQLNQTPDGVPERGGDDTIEMMSIIVSMSEEEQAAFHTFHQNLWAKSAARSGVDFLEESARRYSLQHLNITQKFNSTTRPRKWQAKDNRFWDKDWTQDEVEQFENGIKQHGPEMRAIKEGIKTRSIYEVVRFYGHWKK
;
A
#
# COMPACT_ATOMS: atom_id res chain seq x y z
N MET A 1 24.94 -27.16 -20.83
CA MET A 1 24.07 -26.91 -22.01
C MET A 1 22.70 -27.50 -21.70
N TRP A 2 21.61 -26.73 -21.82
CA TRP A 2 20.25 -27.21 -21.55
C TRP A 2 19.76 -28.11 -22.70
N PRO A 3 19.21 -29.31 -22.46
CA PRO A 3 18.94 -30.28 -23.52
C PRO A 3 17.59 -30.07 -24.24
N PHE A 4 16.73 -29.17 -23.77
CA PHE A 4 15.39 -28.97 -24.34
C PHE A 4 15.24 -27.58 -24.96
N ARG A 5 15.14 -27.49 -26.28
CA ARG A 5 14.83 -26.22 -26.98
C ARG A 5 13.32 -26.13 -27.25
N TYR A 6 12.71 -24.99 -26.91
CA TYR A 6 11.27 -24.79 -27.08
C TYR A 6 10.97 -24.32 -28.51
N PHE A 7 10.27 -25.14 -29.28
CA PHE A 7 9.78 -24.80 -30.61
C PHE A 7 8.34 -24.26 -30.50
N GLY A 8 8.22 -22.95 -30.30
CA GLY A 8 6.93 -22.27 -30.21
C GLY A 8 6.37 -21.91 -31.58
N LEU A 9 5.07 -21.57 -31.64
CA LEU A 9 4.36 -21.14 -32.86
C LEU A 9 5.02 -19.94 -33.57
N TYR A 10 5.82 -19.16 -32.86
CA TYR A 10 6.54 -17.98 -33.36
C TYR A 10 8.07 -18.16 -33.38
N THR A 11 8.55 -19.39 -33.20
CA THR A 11 9.99 -19.70 -33.22
C THR A 11 10.44 -20.00 -34.65
N VAL A 12 11.43 -19.25 -35.15
CA VAL A 12 12.10 -19.57 -36.41
C VAL A 12 13.08 -20.72 -36.15
N ALA A 13 13.12 -21.73 -37.03
CA ALA A 13 13.95 -22.91 -36.82
C ALA A 13 15.44 -22.58 -36.66
N GLU A 14 15.91 -21.55 -37.34
CA GLU A 14 17.29 -21.06 -37.27
C GLU A 14 17.66 -20.52 -35.88
N ASP A 15 16.72 -19.89 -35.16
CA ASP A 15 16.95 -19.41 -33.79
C ASP A 15 17.23 -20.58 -32.83
N THR A 16 16.63 -21.76 -33.10
CA THR A 16 16.88 -22.96 -32.30
C THR A 16 18.21 -23.62 -32.59
N LEU A 17 19.00 -23.13 -33.55
CA LEU A 17 20.36 -23.61 -33.84
C LEU A 17 21.44 -22.67 -33.32
N ASP A 18 21.09 -21.48 -32.84
CA ASP A 18 22.03 -20.52 -32.29
C ASP A 18 22.69 -21.09 -31.00
N PRO A 19 24.02 -21.23 -30.94
CA PRO A 19 24.74 -21.69 -29.75
C PRO A 19 24.64 -20.70 -28.58
N ASP A 20 24.33 -19.42 -28.83
CA ASP A 20 24.18 -18.36 -27.84
C ASP A 20 22.71 -18.09 -27.44
N ASP A 21 21.75 -18.94 -27.88
CA ASP A 21 20.33 -18.76 -27.56
C ASP A 21 20.08 -18.94 -26.04
N LEU A 22 19.70 -17.85 -25.38
CA LEU A 22 19.45 -17.82 -23.95
C LEU A 22 18.14 -18.56 -23.61
N ILE A 23 18.17 -19.30 -22.50
CA ILE A 23 17.10 -20.19 -21.98
C ILE A 23 15.75 -19.52 -21.62
N PHE A 24 15.56 -18.24 -21.96
CA PHE A 24 14.35 -17.52 -21.61
C PHE A 24 13.27 -17.76 -22.67
N PRO A 25 12.03 -18.13 -22.27
CA PRO A 25 10.92 -18.17 -23.21
C PRO A 25 10.75 -16.79 -23.83
N LYS A 26 11.07 -16.65 -25.12
CA LYS A 26 10.83 -15.43 -25.90
C LYS A 26 9.33 -15.33 -26.17
N ALA A 27 8.57 -14.85 -25.18
CA ALA A 27 7.23 -14.34 -25.47
C ALA A 27 7.41 -13.17 -26.44
N ALA A 28 6.90 -13.30 -27.67
CA ALA A 28 7.00 -12.22 -28.65
C ALA A 28 6.38 -10.94 -28.08
N THR A 29 7.14 -9.85 -28.06
CA THR A 29 6.64 -8.55 -27.66
C THR A 29 5.55 -8.12 -28.64
N ARG A 30 4.34 -7.89 -28.12
CA ARG A 30 3.22 -7.46 -28.96
C ARG A 30 3.37 -5.97 -29.25
N VAL A 31 3.40 -5.62 -30.53
CA VAL A 31 3.51 -4.23 -31.01
C VAL A 31 2.15 -3.80 -31.56
N GLY A 32 1.71 -2.59 -31.25
CA GLY A 32 0.44 -2.02 -31.73
C GLY A 32 -0.28 -1.18 -30.67
N ALA A 33 -1.22 -0.33 -31.10
CA ALA A 33 -1.88 0.67 -30.24
C ALA A 33 -2.54 0.11 -28.97
N ARG A 34 -2.89 -1.18 -28.93
CA ARG A 34 -3.45 -1.86 -27.74
C ARG A 34 -2.39 -2.30 -26.72
N TYR A 35 -1.12 -2.31 -27.12
CA TYR A 35 0.02 -2.83 -26.36
C TYR A 35 1.03 -1.73 -25.99
N GLN A 36 0.89 -0.53 -26.56
CA GLN A 36 1.77 0.62 -26.31
C GLN A 36 1.04 1.71 -25.55
N ALA A 37 1.73 2.37 -24.62
CA ALA A 37 1.19 3.53 -23.91
C ALA A 37 1.10 4.74 -24.85
N VAL A 38 0.04 5.53 -24.74
CA VAL A 38 -0.04 6.84 -25.38
C VAL A 38 0.85 7.80 -24.60
N VAL A 39 1.94 8.25 -25.21
CA VAL A 39 2.87 9.20 -24.59
C VAL A 39 2.31 10.60 -24.83
N GLY A 40 1.94 11.28 -23.74
CA GLY A 40 1.52 12.69 -23.79
C GLY A 40 2.66 13.63 -24.19
N PRO A 41 2.36 14.85 -24.64
CA PRO A 41 3.38 15.83 -24.99
C PRO A 41 4.23 16.18 -23.76
N TRP A 42 5.51 16.49 -24.01
CA TRP A 42 6.37 17.03 -22.96
C TRP A 42 5.90 18.43 -22.57
N VAL A 43 5.73 18.66 -21.26
CA VAL A 43 5.38 19.97 -20.70
C VAL A 43 6.61 20.56 -20.01
N SER A 44 7.06 21.72 -20.49
CA SER A 44 8.15 22.46 -19.86
C SER A 44 7.64 23.23 -18.64
N SER A 45 8.41 23.22 -17.55
CA SER A 45 8.11 23.85 -16.26
C SER A 45 7.73 25.36 -16.33
N GLY A 46 8.05 26.04 -17.44
CA GLY A 46 7.77 27.47 -17.64
C GLY A 46 6.48 27.82 -18.40
N SER A 47 5.75 26.85 -18.97
CA SER A 47 4.53 27.09 -19.75
C SER A 47 3.32 26.93 -18.83
N ARG A 48 2.83 27.99 -18.20
CA ARG A 48 1.58 27.97 -17.43
C ARG A 48 0.58 28.93 -18.08
N THR A 49 0.14 28.64 -19.29
CA THR A 49 -0.92 29.40 -19.96
C THR A 49 -2.26 28.71 -19.76
N PRO A 50 -3.22 29.29 -19.01
CA PRO A 50 -4.50 28.65 -18.75
C PRO A 50 -5.37 28.65 -20.02
N GLN A 51 -5.48 27.50 -20.70
CA GLN A 51 -6.56 27.26 -21.66
C GLN A 51 -7.84 26.88 -20.90
N LEU A 52 -8.98 27.36 -21.39
CA LEU A 52 -10.20 27.47 -20.58
C LEU A 52 -11.06 26.19 -20.48
N ASN A 53 -10.71 25.10 -21.17
CA ASN A 53 -11.48 23.84 -21.17
C ASN A 53 -10.61 22.57 -21.29
N GLN A 54 -9.30 22.74 -21.14
CA GLN A 54 -8.30 21.71 -20.89
C GLN A 54 -7.46 22.30 -19.78
N THR A 55 -6.90 21.51 -18.87
CA THR A 55 -5.87 22.03 -17.97
C THR A 55 -4.85 22.86 -18.79
N PRO A 56 -4.26 23.94 -18.23
CA PRO A 56 -3.35 24.87 -18.93
C PRO A 56 -2.32 24.24 -19.88
N ASP A 57 -1.95 22.98 -19.63
CA ASP A 57 -0.84 22.28 -20.26
C ASP A 57 -1.28 21.10 -21.15
N GLY A 58 -2.59 20.88 -21.36
CA GLY A 58 -3.12 19.72 -22.10
C GLY A 58 -2.90 18.38 -21.37
N VAL A 59 -2.47 18.42 -20.11
CA VAL A 59 -2.21 17.23 -19.28
C VAL A 59 -3.44 16.92 -18.44
N PRO A 60 -4.04 15.73 -18.53
CA PRO A 60 -5.17 15.38 -17.67
C PRO A 60 -4.81 15.62 -16.19
N GLU A 61 -5.75 16.23 -15.45
CA GLU A 61 -5.58 16.54 -14.02
C GLU A 61 -5.14 15.27 -13.27
N ARG A 62 -3.90 15.26 -12.76
CA ARG A 62 -3.29 14.11 -12.08
C ARG A 62 -3.69 14.03 -10.60
N GLY A 63 -4.98 14.18 -10.34
CA GLY A 63 -5.54 14.27 -8.99
C GLY A 63 -5.26 15.61 -8.33
N GLY A 64 -6.20 16.07 -7.49
CA GLY A 64 -6.08 17.28 -6.69
C GLY A 64 -5.99 16.98 -5.20
N ASP A 65 -6.27 18.00 -4.39
CA ASP A 65 -6.28 17.91 -2.92
C ASP A 65 -7.34 16.92 -2.37
N ASP A 66 -8.32 16.56 -3.19
CA ASP A 66 -9.33 15.54 -2.91
C ASP A 66 -8.79 14.10 -3.05
N THR A 67 -7.73 13.90 -3.85
CA THR A 67 -7.11 12.59 -4.08
C THR A 67 -5.97 12.25 -3.13
N ILE A 68 -5.47 13.22 -2.37
CA ILE A 68 -4.33 13.05 -1.45
C ILE A 68 -4.71 13.34 0.01
N GLU A 69 -4.11 12.61 0.95
CA GLU A 69 -4.17 12.89 2.38
C GLU A 69 -2.74 13.04 2.92
N MET A 70 -2.47 14.16 3.62
CA MET A 70 -1.19 14.35 4.28
C MET A 70 -1.10 13.42 5.49
N MET A 71 -0.06 12.58 5.49
CA MET A 71 0.18 11.59 6.55
C MET A 71 1.15 12.10 7.61
N SER A 72 2.22 12.79 7.21
CA SER A 72 3.21 13.37 8.10
C SER A 72 3.97 14.52 7.43
N ILE A 73 4.37 15.51 8.21
CA ILE A 73 5.28 16.59 7.80
C ILE A 73 6.53 16.68 8.70
N ILE A 74 6.77 15.67 9.54
CA ILE A 74 7.86 15.68 10.54
C ILE A 74 9.22 15.94 9.92
N VAL A 75 9.48 15.42 8.72
CA VAL A 75 10.74 15.61 7.99
C VAL A 75 11.00 17.08 7.61
N SER A 76 9.94 17.89 7.52
CA SER A 76 10.03 19.32 7.20
C SER A 76 10.13 20.20 8.44
N MET A 77 10.05 19.62 9.64
CA MET A 77 10.18 20.33 10.92
C MET A 77 11.65 20.49 11.32
N SER A 78 11.91 21.37 12.29
CA SER A 78 13.24 21.55 12.87
C SER A 78 13.73 20.30 13.61
N GLU A 79 15.04 20.17 13.81
CA GLU A 79 15.62 19.03 14.55
C GLU A 79 15.09 18.95 16.00
N GLU A 80 14.84 20.11 16.63
CA GLU A 80 14.26 20.20 17.97
C GLU A 80 12.83 19.61 18.02
N GLU A 81 12.03 19.91 17.00
CA GLU A 81 10.66 19.38 16.87
C GLU A 81 10.66 17.89 16.52
N GLN A 82 11.61 17.43 15.70
CA GLN A 82 11.80 16.00 15.43
C GLN A 82 12.18 15.23 16.70
N ALA A 83 13.06 15.80 17.54
CA ALA A 83 13.38 15.22 18.84
C ALA A 83 12.16 15.20 19.78
N ALA A 84 11.37 16.27 19.80
CA ALA A 84 10.13 16.34 20.57
C ALA A 84 9.09 15.32 20.09
N PHE A 85 9.03 15.00 18.80
CA PHE A 85 8.18 13.93 18.26
C PHE A 85 8.49 12.57 18.89
N HIS A 86 9.76 12.22 19.05
CA HIS A 86 10.15 10.95 19.68
C HIS A 86 9.61 10.84 21.11
N THR A 87 9.74 11.91 21.91
CA THR A 87 9.18 11.97 23.27
C THR A 87 7.65 11.92 23.24
N PHE A 88 7.02 12.66 22.32
CA PHE A 88 5.57 12.63 22.14
C PHE A 88 5.06 11.23 21.85
N HIS A 89 5.66 10.52 20.89
CA HIS A 89 5.28 9.15 20.53
C HIS A 89 5.38 8.19 21.73
N GLN A 90 6.48 8.26 22.49
CA GLN A 90 6.69 7.40 23.65
C GLN A 90 5.63 7.63 24.75
N ASN A 91 5.24 8.89 24.95
CA ASN A 91 4.26 9.28 25.95
C ASN A 91 2.81 8.99 25.51
N LEU A 92 2.54 9.03 24.20
CA LEU A 92 1.21 8.77 23.65
C LEU A 92 0.76 7.33 23.89
N TRP A 93 1.69 6.37 23.86
CA TRP A 93 1.38 4.95 23.98
C TRP A 93 1.89 4.35 25.30
N ALA A 94 0.94 4.04 26.19
CA ALA A 94 1.23 3.43 27.50
C ALA A 94 1.81 2.02 27.39
N LYS A 95 1.36 1.21 26.42
CA LYS A 95 1.86 -0.15 26.19
C LYS A 95 3.12 -0.12 25.34
N SER A 96 4.23 -0.63 25.84
CA SER A 96 5.51 -0.68 25.10
C SER A 96 5.37 -1.42 23.76
N ALA A 97 4.63 -2.53 23.72
CA ALA A 97 4.40 -3.30 22.50
C ALA A 97 3.66 -2.53 21.40
N ALA A 98 2.90 -1.48 21.75
CA ALA A 98 2.22 -0.64 20.78
C ALA A 98 3.18 0.37 20.12
N ARG A 99 4.27 0.75 20.78
CA ARG A 99 5.20 1.79 20.30
C ARG A 99 5.93 1.40 19.01
N SER A 100 6.14 0.11 18.77
CA SER A 100 6.77 -0.39 17.54
C SER A 100 5.76 -0.78 16.46
N GLY A 101 4.45 -0.76 16.76
CA GLY A 101 3.41 -1.09 15.80
C GLY A 101 3.26 0.01 14.74
N VAL A 102 3.20 -0.38 13.47
CA VAL A 102 3.11 0.54 12.33
C VAL A 102 1.90 1.47 12.46
N ASP A 103 0.73 0.93 12.84
CA ASP A 103 -0.50 1.71 13.02
C ASP A 103 -0.34 2.83 14.08
N PHE A 104 0.40 2.56 15.16
CA PHE A 104 0.64 3.48 16.25
C PHE A 104 1.72 4.51 15.91
N LEU A 105 2.76 4.11 15.18
CA LEU A 105 3.77 5.00 14.64
C LEU A 105 3.13 6.00 13.66
N GLU A 106 2.35 5.49 12.70
CA GLU A 106 1.63 6.30 11.72
C GLU A 106 0.67 7.28 12.40
N GLU A 107 -0.15 6.80 13.33
CA GLU A 107 -1.10 7.66 14.02
C GLU A 107 -0.39 8.71 14.89
N SER A 108 0.70 8.36 15.57
CA SER A 108 1.48 9.36 16.32
C SER A 108 2.07 10.44 15.41
N ALA A 109 2.60 10.06 14.24
CA ALA A 109 3.20 10.98 13.29
C ALA A 109 2.15 11.93 12.71
N ARG A 110 0.98 11.39 12.39
CA ARG A 110 -0.18 12.15 11.91
C ARG A 110 -0.65 13.16 12.95
N ARG A 111 -0.83 12.74 14.21
CA ARG A 111 -1.29 13.64 15.29
C ARG A 111 -0.31 14.77 15.54
N TYR A 112 0.97 14.46 15.62
CA TYR A 112 2.02 15.45 15.81
C TYR A 112 2.08 16.46 14.65
N SER A 113 1.98 15.95 13.42
CA SER A 113 1.93 16.78 12.20
C SER A 113 0.73 17.73 12.17
N LEU A 114 -0.46 17.23 12.54
CA LEU A 114 -1.67 18.06 12.60
C LEU A 114 -1.61 19.09 13.72
N GLN A 115 -1.04 18.74 14.87
CA GLN A 115 -0.80 19.68 15.96
C GLN A 115 0.14 20.81 15.52
N HIS A 116 1.24 20.49 14.84
CA HIS A 116 2.18 21.49 14.32
C HIS A 116 1.51 22.42 13.29
N LEU A 117 0.61 21.89 12.45
CA LEU A 117 -0.18 22.68 11.50
C LEU A 117 -1.37 23.42 12.13
N ASN A 118 -1.57 23.34 13.45
CA ASN A 118 -2.72 23.90 14.16
C ASN A 118 -4.09 23.42 13.62
N ILE A 119 -4.15 22.21 13.07
CA ILE A 119 -5.39 21.62 12.57
C ILE A 119 -6.12 20.96 13.75
N THR A 120 -7.33 21.45 14.05
CA THR A 120 -8.11 21.01 15.22
C THR A 120 -8.63 19.58 15.02
N GLN A 121 -8.20 18.65 15.87
CA GLN A 121 -8.73 17.28 15.88
C GLN A 121 -8.79 16.68 17.30
N LYS A 122 -9.76 15.79 17.54
CA LYS A 122 -9.88 15.04 18.80
C LYS A 122 -8.81 13.95 18.88
N PHE A 123 -7.67 14.27 19.49
CA PHE A 123 -6.55 13.33 19.63
C PHE A 123 -6.79 12.17 20.61
N ASN A 124 -7.92 12.12 21.32
CA ASN A 124 -8.22 11.03 22.25
C ASN A 124 -9.07 9.91 21.62
N SER A 125 -9.43 10.01 20.33
CA SER A 125 -10.21 8.96 19.67
C SER A 125 -9.36 7.74 19.34
N THR A 126 -10.00 6.58 19.39
CA THR A 126 -9.45 5.31 18.86
C THR A 126 -9.76 5.13 17.37
N THR A 127 -10.56 6.01 16.81
CA THR A 127 -10.94 6.06 15.41
C THR A 127 -10.22 7.18 14.67
N ARG A 128 -10.06 6.98 13.37
CA ARG A 128 -9.46 7.95 12.45
C ARG A 128 -10.48 8.30 11.37
N PRO A 129 -10.77 9.60 11.16
CA PRO A 129 -11.48 10.05 9.98
C PRO A 129 -10.58 9.92 8.75
N ARG A 130 -11.14 9.48 7.63
CA ARG A 130 -10.44 9.38 6.34
C ARG A 130 -11.28 10.04 5.26
N LYS A 131 -10.67 10.81 4.37
CA LYS A 131 -11.37 11.62 3.35
C LYS A 131 -12.35 10.79 2.50
N TRP A 132 -11.97 9.56 2.15
CA TRP A 132 -12.73 8.66 1.30
C TRP A 132 -13.58 7.63 2.06
N GLN A 133 -13.75 7.78 3.38
CA GLN A 133 -14.59 6.87 4.18
C GLN A 133 -15.73 7.63 4.85
N ALA A 134 -16.96 7.12 4.67
CA ALA A 134 -18.15 7.73 5.27
C ALA A 134 -18.22 7.55 6.79
N LYS A 135 -17.48 6.59 7.36
CA LYS A 135 -17.46 6.28 8.79
C LYS A 135 -16.02 6.25 9.31
N ASP A 136 -15.83 6.84 10.48
CA ASP A 136 -14.57 6.76 11.20
C ASP A 136 -14.35 5.33 11.69
N ASN A 137 -13.27 4.71 11.21
CA ASN A 137 -12.86 3.38 11.61
C ASN A 137 -11.70 3.43 12.59
N ARG A 138 -11.50 2.37 13.38
CA ARG A 138 -10.31 2.27 14.23
C ARG A 138 -9.05 2.31 13.37
N PHE A 139 -8.02 3.00 13.84
CA PHE A 139 -6.74 3.04 13.14
C PHE A 139 -5.91 1.78 13.37
N TRP A 140 -6.31 0.91 14.31
CA TRP A 140 -5.72 -0.40 14.55
C TRP A 140 -6.81 -1.47 14.74
N ASP A 141 -6.44 -2.73 14.52
CA ASP A 141 -7.35 -3.86 14.67
C ASP A 141 -7.67 -4.17 16.13
N LYS A 142 -8.85 -4.73 16.38
CA LYS A 142 -9.16 -5.22 17.73
C LYS A 142 -8.28 -6.44 18.05
N ASP A 143 -7.85 -6.55 19.29
CA ASP A 143 -7.15 -7.74 19.79
C ASP A 143 -7.99 -9.00 19.52
N TRP A 144 -7.33 -10.08 19.11
CA TRP A 144 -7.98 -11.36 18.82
C TRP A 144 -8.36 -12.08 20.11
N THR A 145 -9.56 -12.63 20.16
CA THR A 145 -9.98 -13.48 21.28
C THR A 145 -9.36 -14.87 21.13
N GLN A 146 -9.27 -15.61 22.23
CA GLN A 146 -8.72 -16.97 22.19
C GLN A 146 -9.54 -17.90 21.26
N ASP A 147 -10.86 -17.79 21.27
CA ASP A 147 -11.76 -18.53 20.38
C ASP A 147 -11.51 -18.19 18.90
N GLU A 148 -11.29 -16.90 18.56
CA GLU A 148 -10.95 -16.49 17.20
C GLU A 148 -9.59 -17.07 16.76
N VAL A 149 -8.61 -17.12 17.65
CA VAL A 149 -7.29 -17.73 17.39
C VAL A 149 -7.42 -19.23 17.17
N GLU A 150 -8.17 -19.93 18.00
CA GLU A 150 -8.40 -21.38 17.85
C GLU A 150 -9.14 -21.70 16.55
N GLN A 151 -10.16 -20.91 16.18
CA GLN A 151 -10.84 -21.02 14.89
C GLN A 151 -9.88 -20.79 13.72
N PHE A 152 -8.99 -19.80 13.83
CA PHE A 152 -7.98 -19.52 12.83
C PHE A 152 -7.01 -20.69 12.66
N GLU A 153 -6.45 -21.21 13.75
CA GLU A 153 -5.49 -22.32 13.71
C GLU A 153 -6.12 -23.61 13.19
N ASN A 154 -7.37 -23.88 13.55
CA ASN A 154 -8.12 -25.01 13.00
C ASN A 154 -8.38 -24.82 11.51
N GLY A 155 -8.71 -23.60 11.07
CA GLY A 155 -8.86 -23.27 9.66
C GLY A 155 -7.56 -23.48 8.88
N ILE A 156 -6.41 -23.05 9.42
CA ILE A 156 -5.08 -23.28 8.83
C ILE A 156 -4.80 -24.78 8.69
N LYS A 157 -5.11 -25.60 9.71
CA LYS A 157 -4.93 -27.06 9.65
C LYS A 157 -5.79 -27.72 8.57
N GLN A 158 -7.01 -27.24 8.36
CA GLN A 158 -7.95 -27.84 7.41
C GLN A 158 -7.74 -27.37 5.96
N HIS A 159 -7.46 -26.08 5.76
CA HIS A 159 -7.46 -25.45 4.44
C HIS A 159 -6.08 -24.91 4.02
N GLY A 160 -5.06 -25.02 4.88
CA GLY A 160 -3.75 -24.42 4.62
C GLY A 160 -3.82 -22.90 4.60
N PRO A 161 -2.96 -22.21 3.82
CA PRO A 161 -2.90 -20.75 3.78
C PRO A 161 -4.01 -20.08 2.94
N GLU A 162 -5.17 -20.74 2.80
CA GLU A 162 -6.33 -20.20 2.07
C GLU A 162 -7.19 -19.30 2.97
N MET A 163 -6.81 -18.03 3.07
CA MET A 163 -7.43 -17.05 3.99
C MET A 163 -8.94 -16.87 3.78
N ARG A 164 -9.44 -17.04 2.54
CA ARG A 164 -10.88 -16.93 2.26
C ARG A 164 -11.67 -18.05 2.93
N ALA A 165 -11.18 -19.29 2.87
CA ALA A 165 -11.82 -20.43 3.52
C ALA A 165 -11.79 -20.29 5.04
N ILE A 166 -10.65 -19.87 5.61
CA ILE A 166 -10.52 -19.63 7.06
C ILE A 166 -11.50 -18.54 7.55
N LYS A 167 -11.65 -17.46 6.77
CA LYS A 167 -12.59 -16.38 7.09
C LYS A 167 -14.05 -16.85 7.13
N GLU A 168 -14.42 -17.93 6.44
CA GLU A 168 -15.79 -18.46 6.52
C GLU A 168 -16.12 -19.00 7.91
N GLY A 169 -15.12 -19.57 8.61
CA GLY A 169 -15.23 -19.99 10.02
C GLY A 169 -15.29 -18.81 10.98
N ILE A 170 -14.52 -17.74 10.72
CA ILE A 170 -14.40 -16.58 11.61
C ILE A 170 -15.33 -15.45 11.16
N LYS A 171 -16.56 -15.45 11.66
CA LYS A 171 -17.60 -14.47 11.24
C LYS A 171 -17.43 -13.08 11.85
N THR A 172 -16.69 -12.96 12.95
CA THR A 172 -16.47 -11.70 13.69
C THR A 172 -15.43 -10.79 13.04
N ARG A 173 -14.63 -11.33 12.12
CA ARG A 173 -13.51 -10.63 11.48
C ARG A 173 -13.71 -10.43 9.99
N SER A 174 -13.17 -9.32 9.50
CA SER A 174 -13.05 -9.07 8.07
C SER A 174 -11.90 -9.88 7.48
N ILE A 175 -11.95 -10.15 6.17
CA ILE A 175 -10.87 -10.83 5.45
C ILE A 175 -9.53 -10.09 5.61
N TYR A 176 -9.55 -8.75 5.70
CA TYR A 176 -8.35 -7.93 5.86
C TYR A 176 -7.69 -8.10 7.23
N GLU A 177 -8.47 -8.29 8.28
CA GLU A 177 -7.96 -8.62 9.62
C GLU A 177 -7.37 -10.03 9.65
N VAL A 178 -8.04 -11.01 9.04
CA VAL A 178 -7.54 -12.41 8.96
C VAL A 178 -6.18 -12.47 8.25
N VAL A 179 -6.06 -11.79 7.10
CA VAL A 179 -4.81 -11.74 6.33
C VAL A 179 -3.68 -11.07 7.13
N ARG A 180 -3.96 -9.95 7.81
CA ARG A 180 -2.98 -9.28 8.66
C ARG A 180 -2.58 -10.13 9.85
N PHE A 181 -3.54 -10.80 10.49
CA PHE A 181 -3.26 -11.69 11.62
C PHE A 181 -2.35 -12.85 11.21
N TYR A 182 -2.59 -13.48 10.05
CA TYR A 182 -1.71 -14.53 9.53
C TYR A 182 -0.24 -14.08 9.43
N GLY A 183 0.01 -12.85 8.98
CA GLY A 183 1.36 -12.28 8.92
C GLY A 183 2.01 -12.05 10.30
N HIS A 184 1.22 -11.81 11.34
CA HIS A 184 1.71 -11.71 12.72
C HIS A 184 1.92 -13.08 13.37
N TRP A 185 1.00 -14.01 13.14
CA TRP A 185 1.03 -15.38 13.67
C TRP A 185 2.20 -16.21 13.13
N LYS A 186 2.61 -15.99 11.88
CA LYS A 186 3.71 -16.74 11.25
C LYS A 186 5.11 -16.34 11.75
N LYS A 187 5.24 -15.23 12.47
CA LYS A 187 6.53 -14.75 12.99
C LYS A 187 7.04 -15.67 14.10
#